data_AF-A0A1V4C9U3-F1
#
_entry.id   AF-A0A1V4C9U3-F1
#
_cell.length_a   1.000
_cell.length_b   1.000
_cell.length_c   1.000
_cell.angle_alpha   90.00
_cell.angle_beta   90.00
_cell.angle_gamma   90.00
#
_symmetry.space_group_name_H-M   'P 1'
#
loop_
_entity.id
_entity.type
_entity.pdbx_description
1 polymer ?
#
loop_
_entity_poly.entity_id
_entity_poly.type
_entity_poly.pdbx_seq_one_letter_code
_entity_poly.pdbx_strand_id
1 'polypeptide(L)'
;MNAADTGPQLALDIGARETMITAATGVSWTLPVGTGSLWPLTPSGPSALAVENGIQTVEDAIERIAAQVPRGARMVLSARSLAPLQRGGAIAALAQGSIGLDGIEREYQLLAARAVGAPSVRSTGFDDAAGDAVLLILRELMHHLGVVSLQPRG
;
A
#
# COMPACT_ATOMS: atom_id res chain seq x y z
N MET A 1 19.50 1.03 -21.02
CA MET A 1 18.27 1.79 -21.31
C MET A 1 17.11 0.83 -21.09
N ASN A 2 16.46 0.91 -19.93
CA ASN A 2 15.39 -0.03 -19.57
C ASN A 2 14.10 0.38 -20.29
N ALA A 3 13.47 -0.59 -20.94
CA ALA A 3 12.25 -0.39 -21.69
C ALA A 3 11.14 0.13 -20.79
N ALA A 4 10.73 1.37 -21.06
CA ALA A 4 9.38 1.90 -20.92
C ALA A 4 8.76 1.93 -19.51
N ASP A 5 9.28 2.83 -18.66
CA ASP A 5 8.49 3.51 -17.62
C ASP A 5 7.57 4.56 -18.29
N THR A 6 6.64 4.11 -19.15
CA THR A 6 5.76 4.98 -19.96
C THR A 6 4.27 4.78 -19.66
N GLY A 7 3.94 3.97 -18.65
CA GLY A 7 2.57 3.80 -18.17
C GLY A 7 1.98 5.12 -17.64
N PRO A 8 0.64 5.26 -17.62
CA PRO A 8 0.00 6.44 -17.08
C PRO A 8 0.39 6.63 -15.60
N GLN A 9 0.70 7.86 -15.23
CA GLN A 9 1.03 8.21 -13.86
C GLN A 9 -0.23 8.59 -13.10
N LEU A 10 -0.41 7.95 -11.94
CA LEU A 10 -1.49 8.24 -11.00
C LEU A 10 -0.89 8.76 -9.71
N ALA A 11 -1.46 9.83 -9.16
CA ALA A 11 -1.15 10.26 -7.80
C ALA A 11 -1.95 9.40 -6.82
N LEU A 12 -1.28 8.85 -5.81
CA LEU A 12 -1.90 8.08 -4.75
C LEU A 12 -1.78 8.83 -3.43
N ASP A 13 -2.91 8.94 -2.74
CA ASP A 13 -3.01 9.65 -1.49
C ASP A 13 -3.83 8.87 -0.47
N ILE A 14 -3.13 8.25 0.48
CA ILE A 14 -3.72 7.42 1.53
C ILE A 14 -3.92 8.29 2.77
N GLY A 15 -5.18 8.49 3.15
CA GLY A 15 -5.60 9.14 4.38
C GLY A 15 -5.98 8.14 5.47
N ALA A 16 -6.53 8.64 6.58
CA ALA A 16 -6.91 7.79 7.71
C ALA A 16 -8.16 6.92 7.42
N ARG A 17 -9.07 7.39 6.56
CA ARG A 17 -10.35 6.72 6.28
C ARG A 17 -10.58 6.38 4.82
N GLU A 18 -9.85 7.05 3.94
CA GLU A 18 -10.03 6.95 2.50
C GLU A 18 -8.69 7.02 1.77
N THR A 19 -8.68 6.45 0.58
CA THR A 19 -7.54 6.45 -0.33
C THR A 19 -8.01 7.04 -1.64
N MET A 20 -7.30 8.06 -2.11
CA MET A 20 -7.62 8.77 -3.34
C MET A 20 -6.57 8.47 -4.41
N ILE A 21 -7.05 8.14 -5.60
CA ILE A 21 -6.25 7.92 -6.80
C ILE A 21 -6.61 9.02 -7.79
N THR A 22 -5.65 9.82 -8.22
CA THR A 22 -5.90 10.92 -9.16
C THR A 22 -5.06 10.77 -10.42
N ALA A 23 -5.73 10.71 -11.58
CA ALA A 23 -5.06 10.72 -12.86
C ALA A 23 -4.53 12.11 -13.22
N ALA A 24 -3.51 12.19 -14.08
CA ALA A 24 -3.01 13.45 -14.60
C ALA A 24 -4.07 14.31 -15.32
N THR A 25 -5.15 13.68 -15.79
CA THR A 25 -6.32 14.34 -16.40
C THR A 25 -7.22 15.04 -15.39
N GLY A 26 -6.99 14.88 -14.08
CA GLY A 26 -7.81 15.42 -13.00
C GLY A 26 -8.97 14.51 -12.56
N VAL A 27 -9.19 13.38 -13.26
CA VAL A 27 -10.14 12.35 -12.81
C VAL A 27 -9.64 11.75 -11.51
N SER A 28 -10.52 11.64 -10.52
CA SER A 28 -10.20 11.10 -9.20
C SER A 28 -11.15 9.97 -8.81
N TRP A 29 -10.59 8.94 -8.19
CA TRP A 29 -11.33 7.81 -7.62
C TRP A 29 -11.04 7.75 -6.12
N THR A 30 -12.08 7.54 -5.32
CA THR A 30 -11.98 7.44 -3.87
C THR A 30 -12.40 6.05 -3.43
N LEU A 31 -11.50 5.37 -2.70
CA LEU A 31 -11.79 4.13 -2.02
C LEU A 31 -12.08 4.44 -0.55
N PRO A 32 -13.12 3.84 0.06
CA PRO A 32 -13.46 4.04 1.48
C PRO A 32 -12.54 3.23 2.41
N VAL A 33 -11.24 3.19 2.11
CA VAL A 33 -10.21 2.50 2.90
C VAL A 33 -9.02 3.41 3.12
N GLY A 34 -8.49 3.43 4.34
CA GLY A 34 -7.34 4.22 4.75
C GLY A 34 -6.63 3.58 5.93
N THR A 35 -5.63 4.26 6.49
CA THR A 35 -4.77 3.65 7.52
C THR A 35 -5.50 3.21 8.78
N GLY A 36 -6.64 3.82 9.11
CA GLY A 36 -7.47 3.50 10.26
C GLY A 36 -8.77 2.77 9.93
N SER A 37 -8.96 2.29 8.69
CA SER A 37 -10.19 1.59 8.29
C SER A 37 -10.10 0.07 8.41
N LEU A 38 -8.89 -0.51 8.40
CA LEU A 38 -8.70 -1.96 8.31
C LEU A 38 -8.70 -2.65 9.67
N TRP A 39 -8.12 -1.99 10.67
CA TRP A 39 -8.04 -2.49 12.04
C TRP A 39 -7.77 -1.34 13.02
N PRO A 40 -8.00 -1.57 14.33
CA PRO A 40 -7.59 -0.63 15.37
C PRO A 40 -6.08 -0.39 15.34
N LEU A 41 -5.65 0.85 15.51
CA LEU A 41 -4.24 1.23 15.54
C LEU A 41 -3.63 0.93 16.91
N THR A 42 -3.33 -0.34 17.18
CA THR A 42 -2.69 -0.78 18.42
C THR A 42 -1.18 -0.97 18.25
N PRO A 43 -0.37 -0.82 19.31
CA PRO A 43 1.08 -1.07 19.25
C PRO A 43 1.47 -2.50 18.87
N SER A 44 0.56 -3.46 19.05
CA SER A 44 0.80 -4.87 18.74
C SER A 44 0.66 -5.22 17.26
N GLY A 45 0.21 -4.28 16.43
CA GLY A 45 -0.16 -4.54 15.04
C GLY A 45 -1.41 -5.43 14.88
N PRO A 46 -1.78 -5.77 13.64
CA PRO A 46 -2.96 -6.58 13.35
C PRO A 46 -2.73 -8.08 13.65
N SER A 47 -3.81 -8.78 14.03
CA SER A 47 -3.84 -10.24 14.07
C SER A 47 -3.99 -10.83 12.67
N ALA A 48 -3.72 -12.14 12.50
CA ALA A 48 -3.92 -12.83 11.22
C ALA A 48 -5.35 -12.64 10.66
N LEU A 49 -6.37 -12.81 11.50
CA LEU A 49 -7.76 -12.57 11.11
C LEU A 49 -8.02 -11.11 10.70
N ALA A 50 -7.38 -10.14 11.37
CA ALA A 50 -7.51 -8.73 11.00
C ALA A 50 -6.85 -8.44 9.64
N VAL A 51 -5.73 -9.10 9.32
CA VAL A 51 -5.09 -9.01 8.00
C VAL A 51 -6.01 -9.59 6.92
N GLU A 52 -6.57 -10.78 7.13
CA GLU A 52 -7.51 -11.42 6.19
C GLU A 52 -8.75 -10.55 5.92
N ASN A 53 -9.38 -10.04 6.98
CA ASN A 53 -10.52 -9.11 6.84
C ASN A 53 -10.13 -7.80 6.15
N GLY A 54 -8.91 -7.32 6.41
CA GLY A 54 -8.34 -6.14 5.78
C GLY A 54 -8.17 -6.35 4.27
N ILE A 55 -7.72 -7.53 3.84
CA ILE A 55 -7.59 -7.88 2.41
C ILE A 55 -8.96 -7.78 1.76
N GLN A 56 -9.95 -8.51 2.27
CA GLN A 56 -11.32 -8.51 1.71
C GLN A 56 -11.90 -7.09 1.63
N THR A 57 -11.69 -6.28 2.67
CA THR A 57 -12.16 -4.89 2.70
C THR A 57 -11.53 -4.03 1.60
N VAL A 58 -10.23 -4.20 1.35
CA VAL A 58 -9.52 -3.46 0.30
C VAL A 58 -9.91 -3.98 -1.09
N GLU A 59 -10.00 -5.30 -1.28
CA GLU A 59 -10.42 -5.92 -2.53
C GLU A 59 -11.80 -5.42 -2.97
N ASP A 60 -12.80 -5.49 -2.08
CA ASP A 60 -14.15 -4.97 -2.33
C ASP A 60 -14.14 -3.49 -2.73
N ALA A 61 -13.27 -2.69 -2.10
CA ALA A 61 -13.14 -1.27 -2.41
C ALA A 61 -12.54 -1.04 -3.79
N ILE A 62 -11.56 -1.87 -4.20
CA ILE A 62 -10.88 -1.78 -5.49
C ILE A 62 -11.83 -2.22 -6.62
N GLU A 63 -12.58 -3.31 -6.45
CA GLU A 63 -13.47 -3.85 -7.48
C GLU A 63 -14.45 -2.79 -8.03
N ARG A 64 -14.90 -1.86 -7.16
CA ARG A 64 -15.81 -0.77 -7.53
C ARG A 64 -15.22 0.21 -8.55
N ILE A 65 -13.90 0.36 -8.60
CA ILE A 65 -13.20 1.31 -9.47
C ILE A 65 -12.30 0.63 -10.50
N ALA A 66 -12.03 -0.68 -10.38
CA ALA A 66 -11.02 -1.39 -11.16
C ALA A 66 -11.21 -1.28 -12.67
N ALA A 67 -12.46 -1.24 -13.15
CA ALA A 67 -12.77 -1.07 -14.57
C ALA A 67 -12.47 0.34 -15.12
N GLN A 68 -12.33 1.34 -14.25
CA GLN A 68 -12.14 2.75 -14.61
C GLN A 68 -10.68 3.18 -14.49
N VAL A 69 -9.90 2.53 -13.62
CA VAL A 69 -8.50 2.86 -13.41
C VAL A 69 -7.64 2.25 -14.54
N PRO A 70 -6.76 3.02 -15.19
CA PRO A 70 -5.88 2.49 -16.22
C PRO A 70 -4.94 1.40 -15.68
N ARG A 71 -4.88 0.26 -16.38
CA ARG A 71 -3.91 -0.82 -16.10
C ARG A 71 -2.50 -0.42 -16.53
N GLY A 72 -1.49 -1.05 -15.93
CA GLY A 72 -0.09 -0.76 -16.24
C GLY A 72 0.38 0.61 -15.75
N ALA A 73 -0.41 1.24 -14.87
CA ALA A 73 -0.09 2.55 -14.32
C ALA A 73 1.09 2.49 -13.34
N ARG A 74 1.73 3.63 -13.16
CA ARG A 74 2.65 3.87 -12.03
C ARG A 74 1.98 4.78 -11.02
N MET A 75 2.15 4.49 -9.74
CA MET A 75 1.59 5.31 -8.67
C MET A 75 2.66 6.13 -7.99
N VAL A 76 2.36 7.40 -7.77
CA VAL A 76 3.25 8.35 -7.10
C VAL A 76 2.62 8.78 -5.79
N LEU A 77 3.31 8.46 -4.69
CA LEU A 77 2.80 8.61 -3.33
C LEU A 77 3.25 9.94 -2.73
N SER A 78 2.33 10.63 -2.08
CA SER A 78 2.67 11.84 -1.31
C SER A 78 3.54 11.51 -0.09
N ALA A 79 4.38 12.45 0.35
CA ALA A 79 5.22 12.26 1.55
C ALA A 79 4.40 11.88 2.80
N ARG A 80 3.17 12.41 2.93
CA ARG A 80 2.25 12.07 4.01
C ARG A 80 1.80 10.61 3.97
N SER A 81 1.55 10.04 2.79
CA SER A 81 1.21 8.63 2.63
C SER A 81 2.40 7.71 2.88
N LEU A 82 3.63 8.23 2.73
CA LEU A 82 4.86 7.50 3.02
C LEU A 82 5.29 7.57 4.49
N ALA A 83 4.85 8.59 5.23
CA ALA A 83 5.27 8.79 6.62
C ALA A 83 5.03 7.58 7.54
N PRO A 84 3.90 6.84 7.46
CA PRO A 84 3.71 5.61 8.25
C PRO A 84 4.72 4.50 7.89
N LEU A 85 5.05 4.36 6.60
CA LEU A 85 6.00 3.36 6.11
C LEU A 85 7.44 3.66 6.54
N GLN A 86 7.82 4.94 6.61
CA GLN A 86 9.14 5.38 7.04
C GLN A 86 9.35 5.23 8.56
N ARG A 87 8.31 5.46 9.36
CA ARG A 87 8.34 5.25 10.83
C ARG A 87 8.41 3.78 11.19
N GLY A 88 7.85 2.94 10.34
CA GLY A 88 8.15 1.53 10.30
C GLY A 88 9.64 1.34 10.00
N GLY A 89 10.09 1.54 8.77
CA GLY A 89 11.29 0.84 8.25
C GLY A 89 10.91 -0.18 7.19
N ALA A 90 9.60 -0.32 6.99
CA ALA A 90 8.90 -1.15 6.04
C ALA A 90 9.34 -1.00 4.58
N ILE A 91 9.84 0.16 4.14
CA ILE A 91 10.18 0.30 2.72
C ILE A 91 11.40 1.20 2.49
N ALA A 92 12.57 0.75 2.95
CA ALA A 92 13.86 1.36 2.62
C ALA A 92 14.06 1.50 1.09
N ALA A 93 13.52 0.56 0.30
CA ALA A 93 13.60 0.59 -1.16
C ALA A 93 12.75 1.69 -1.81
N LEU A 94 11.60 2.07 -1.23
CA LEU A 94 10.76 3.15 -1.77
C LEU A 94 11.41 4.51 -1.55
N ALA A 95 12.15 4.67 -0.44
CA ALA A 95 12.99 5.84 -0.20
C ALA A 95 14.15 5.95 -1.22
N GLN A 96 14.54 4.85 -1.86
CA GLN A 96 15.62 4.80 -2.87
C GLN A 96 15.11 5.03 -4.31
N GLY A 97 13.80 5.21 -4.52
CA GLY A 97 13.24 5.80 -5.74
C GLY A 97 12.04 5.05 -6.35
N SER A 98 12.01 3.72 -6.29
CA SER A 98 10.94 2.93 -6.90
C SER A 98 10.88 1.53 -6.29
N ILE A 99 9.67 1.04 -6.03
CA ILE A 99 9.44 -0.36 -5.66
C ILE A 99 8.41 -0.99 -6.59
N GLY A 100 8.69 -2.21 -7.03
CA GLY A 100 7.74 -3.05 -7.77
C GLY A 100 6.97 -3.98 -6.83
N LEU A 101 6.06 -4.75 -7.43
CA LEU A 101 5.18 -5.67 -6.69
C LEU A 101 5.97 -6.67 -5.83
N ASP A 102 7.04 -7.27 -6.37
CA ASP A 102 7.87 -8.23 -5.63
C ASP A 102 8.46 -7.64 -4.34
N GLY A 103 8.74 -6.34 -4.33
CA GLY A 103 9.22 -5.65 -3.14
C GLY A 103 8.13 -5.51 -2.09
N ILE A 104 6.93 -5.11 -2.50
CA ILE A 104 5.76 -5.02 -1.62
C ILE A 104 5.37 -6.41 -1.08
N GLU A 105 5.45 -7.45 -1.90
CA GLU A 105 5.12 -8.81 -1.46
C GLU A 105 6.09 -9.31 -0.38
N ARG A 106 7.39 -9.01 -0.50
CA ARG A 106 8.37 -9.37 0.56
C ARG A 106 8.02 -8.75 1.91
N GLU A 107 7.64 -7.47 1.91
CA GLU A 107 7.22 -6.79 3.13
C GLU A 107 5.91 -7.35 3.67
N TYR A 108 4.97 -7.73 2.78
CA TYR A 108 3.73 -8.40 3.17
C TYR A 108 3.99 -9.75 3.83
N GLN A 109 4.95 -10.54 3.35
CA GLN A 109 5.31 -11.81 3.98
C GLN A 109 5.83 -11.62 5.42
N LEU A 110 6.54 -10.51 5.69
CA LEU A 110 6.97 -10.16 7.05
C LEU A 110 5.77 -9.78 7.95
N LEU A 111 4.82 -9.00 7.42
CA LEU A 111 3.56 -8.68 8.09
C LEU A 111 2.78 -9.97 8.43
N ALA A 112 2.57 -10.85 7.45
CA ALA A 112 1.82 -12.10 7.63
C ALA A 112 2.48 -13.03 8.66
N ALA A 113 3.81 -13.19 8.61
CA ALA A 113 4.56 -13.98 9.58
C ALA A 113 4.41 -13.42 11.02
N ARG A 114 4.39 -12.09 11.17
CA ARG A 114 4.16 -11.45 12.48
C ARG A 114 2.72 -11.67 12.95
N ALA A 115 1.74 -11.52 12.07
CA ALA A 115 0.32 -11.61 12.39
C ALA A 115 -0.09 -13.01 12.94
N VAL A 116 0.66 -14.06 12.58
CA VAL A 116 0.51 -15.43 13.11
C VAL A 116 1.35 -15.71 14.37
N GLY A 117 2.11 -14.73 14.86
CA GLY A 117 2.88 -14.83 16.10
C GLY A 117 4.25 -15.50 15.95
N ALA A 118 4.91 -15.41 14.78
CA ALA A 118 6.23 -16.00 14.60
C ALA A 118 7.30 -15.34 15.51
N PRO A 119 7.95 -16.10 16.42
CA PRO A 119 8.77 -15.56 17.51
C PRO A 119 10.09 -14.89 17.10
N SER A 120 10.49 -15.02 15.82
CA SER A 120 11.78 -14.54 15.31
C SER A 120 11.68 -13.22 14.51
N VAL A 121 10.47 -12.70 14.28
CA VAL A 121 10.27 -11.39 13.64
C VAL A 121 10.37 -10.32 14.74
N ARG A 122 11.57 -10.08 15.24
CA ARG A 122 11.84 -8.92 16.11
C ARG A 122 11.85 -7.68 15.22
N SER A 123 10.99 -6.71 15.56
CA SER A 123 10.79 -5.41 14.94
C SER A 123 12.02 -4.90 14.17
N THR A 124 12.08 -5.24 12.89
CA THR A 124 12.76 -4.42 11.89
C THR A 124 11.67 -3.61 11.22
N GLY A 125 11.11 -2.69 11.99
CA GLY A 125 10.44 -1.56 11.40
C GLY A 125 8.99 -1.72 10.96
N PHE A 126 8.19 -2.35 11.81
CA PHE A 126 6.76 -2.51 11.60
C PHE A 126 5.97 -2.45 12.92
N ASP A 127 6.35 -1.54 13.83
CA ASP A 127 5.61 -1.29 15.07
C ASP A 127 4.48 -0.26 14.89
N ASP A 128 4.16 0.10 13.65
CA ASP A 128 3.09 1.03 13.31
C ASP A 128 1.98 0.31 12.53
N ALA A 129 0.87 0.04 13.21
CA ALA A 129 -0.33 -0.52 12.60
C ALA A 129 -0.85 0.30 11.41
N ALA A 130 -0.55 1.61 11.36
CA ALA A 130 -0.87 2.44 10.20
C ALA A 130 0.05 2.13 9.01
N GLY A 131 1.33 1.81 9.27
CA GLY A 131 2.28 1.36 8.24
C GLY A 131 1.87 0.03 7.63
N ASP A 132 1.42 -0.92 8.46
CA ASP A 132 0.86 -2.19 7.99
C ASP A 132 -0.36 -2.00 7.10
N ALA A 133 -1.24 -1.05 7.46
CA ALA A 133 -2.44 -0.76 6.70
C ALA A 133 -2.08 -0.14 5.34
N VAL A 134 -1.11 0.78 5.31
CA VAL A 134 -0.57 1.31 4.04
C VAL A 134 -0.01 0.18 3.20
N LEU A 135 0.83 -0.70 3.76
CA LEU A 135 1.42 -1.82 3.03
C LEU A 135 0.35 -2.71 2.39
N LEU A 136 -0.71 -3.06 3.14
CA LEU A 136 -1.79 -3.88 2.63
C LEU A 136 -2.54 -3.18 1.49
N ILE A 137 -2.90 -1.91 1.68
CA ILE A 137 -3.57 -1.10 0.66
C ILE A 137 -2.73 -1.07 -0.62
N LEU A 138 -1.42 -0.87 -0.52
CA LEU A 138 -0.52 -0.82 -1.66
C LEU A 138 -0.43 -2.17 -2.38
N ARG A 139 -0.30 -3.27 -1.63
CA ARG A 139 -0.25 -4.62 -2.20
C ARG A 139 -1.48 -4.91 -3.05
N GLU A 140 -2.66 -4.70 -2.48
CA GLU A 140 -3.92 -5.02 -3.17
C GLU A 140 -4.15 -4.09 -4.36
N LEU A 141 -3.81 -2.80 -4.25
CA LEU A 141 -3.85 -1.89 -5.40
C LEU A 141 -2.94 -2.38 -6.54
N MET A 142 -1.72 -2.84 -6.22
CA MET A 142 -0.80 -3.35 -7.24
C MET A 142 -1.31 -4.63 -7.89
N HIS A 143 -1.80 -5.58 -7.10
CA HIS A 143 -2.34 -6.85 -7.59
C HIS A 143 -3.58 -6.65 -8.46
N HIS A 144 -4.58 -5.91 -7.97
CA HIS A 144 -5.89 -5.87 -8.61
C HIS A 144 -5.99 -4.83 -9.74
N LEU A 145 -5.31 -3.68 -9.60
CA LEU A 145 -5.29 -2.65 -10.65
C LEU A 145 -4.17 -2.86 -11.68
N GLY A 146 -3.23 -3.78 -11.42
CA GLY A 146 -2.08 -4.02 -12.30
C GLY A 146 -1.13 -2.83 -12.34
N VAL A 147 -0.87 -2.22 -11.18
CA VAL A 147 0.11 -1.13 -11.03
C VAL A 147 1.51 -1.72 -11.07
N VAL A 148 2.38 -1.16 -11.91
CA VAL A 148 3.70 -1.75 -12.17
C VAL A 148 4.77 -1.29 -11.18
N SER A 149 4.64 -0.07 -10.66
CA SER A 149 5.58 0.48 -9.68
C SER A 149 4.96 1.57 -8.82
N LEU A 150 5.55 1.73 -7.64
CA LEU A 150 5.27 2.79 -6.69
C LEU A 150 6.51 3.66 -6.53
N GLN A 151 6.33 4.97 -6.51
CA GLN A 151 7.43 5.94 -6.42
C GLN A 151 7.05 7.07 -5.44
N PRO A 152 8.00 7.64 -4.69
CA PRO A 152 7.74 8.85 -3.92
C PRO A 152 7.48 10.04 -4.85
N ARG A 153 6.59 10.93 -4.45
CA ARG A 153 6.44 12.23 -5.10
C ARG A 153 7.65 13.08 -4.76
N GLY A 154 8.44 13.41 -5.79
CA GLY A 154 9.55 14.36 -5.70
C GLY A 154 9.12 15.78 -5.37
#